data_AF-A0A1G1BYD5-F1
#
_entry.id   AF-A0A1G1BYD5-F1
#
_cell.length_a   1.000
_cell.length_b   1.000
_cell.length_c   1.000
_cell.angle_alpha   90.00
_cell.angle_beta   90.00
_cell.angle_gamma   90.00
#
_symmetry.space_group_name_H-M   'P 1'
#
loop_
_entity.id
_entity.type
_entity.pdbx_description
1 polymer ?
#
loop_
_entity_poly.entity_id
_entity_poly.type
_entity_poly.pdbx_seq_one_letter_code
_entity_poly.pdbx_strand_id
1 'polypeptide(L)'
;MKTMQYTIRGVPERLDELVRDQAHRDGQSLNTALVEALKRGLGVTAEAQRYDDLDDLAGTWVDDPEFDKAIRDLDRVDVRLWQ
;
A
#
# COMPACT_ATOMS: atom_id res chain seq x y z
N MET A 1 -20.54 -11.27 5.38
CA MET A 1 -20.76 -10.88 3.98
C MET A 1 -20.98 -12.12 3.13
N LYS A 2 -21.85 -12.05 2.12
CA LYS A 2 -22.05 -13.14 1.16
C LYS A 2 -20.87 -13.15 0.19
N THR A 3 -20.10 -14.24 0.16
CA THR A 3 -19.02 -14.46 -0.81
C THR A 3 -19.54 -15.27 -1.99
N MET A 4 -19.03 -14.97 -3.19
CA MET A 4 -19.32 -15.72 -4.41
C MET A 4 -18.04 -16.44 -4.85
N GLN A 5 -18.18 -17.62 -5.45
CA GLN A 5 -17.06 -18.40 -5.97
C GLN A 5 -17.09 -18.39 -7.50
N TYR A 6 -15.96 -18.05 -8.11
CA TYR A 6 -15.75 -18.07 -9.55
C TYR A 6 -14.60 -19.02 -9.90
N THR A 7 -14.72 -19.72 -11.02
CA THR A 7 -13.62 -20.48 -11.63
C THR A 7 -13.17 -19.75 -12.89
N ILE A 8 -11.93 -19.24 -12.89
CA ILE A 8 -11.34 -18.60 -14.07
C ILE A 8 -10.65 -19.68 -14.89
N ARG A 9 -11.08 -19.87 -16.14
CA ARG A 9 -10.52 -20.86 -17.08
C ARG A 9 -9.64 -20.16 -18.11
N GLY A 10 -8.63 -20.86 -18.61
CA GLY A 10 -7.76 -20.35 -19.68
C GLY A 10 -6.83 -19.23 -19.22
N VAL A 11 -6.37 -19.26 -17.96
CA VAL A 11 -5.35 -18.33 -17.46
C VAL A 11 -4.05 -18.58 -18.23
N PRO A 12 -3.50 -17.60 -18.97
CA PRO A 12 -2.22 -17.77 -19.65
C PRO A 12 -1.11 -18.06 -18.65
N GLU A 13 -0.15 -18.91 -19.01
CA GLU A 13 0.99 -19.28 -18.14
C GLU A 13 1.73 -18.04 -17.61
N ARG A 14 1.98 -17.07 -18.49
CA ARG A 14 2.60 -15.80 -18.12
C ARG A 14 1.83 -15.02 -17.05
N LEU A 15 0.50 -15.11 -17.03
CA LEU A 15 -0.33 -14.44 -16.03
C LEU A 15 -0.29 -15.17 -14.68
N ASP A 16 -0.25 -16.51 -14.68
CA ASP A 16 -0.08 -17.31 -13.45
C ASP A 16 1.28 -17.04 -12.80
N GLU A 17 2.36 -16.98 -13.59
CA GLU A 17 3.69 -16.59 -13.11
C GLU A 17 3.67 -15.22 -12.42
N LEU A 18 3.16 -14.19 -13.11
CA LEU A 18 3.14 -12.82 -12.59
C LEU A 18 2.34 -12.70 -11.30
N VAL A 19 1.21 -13.40 -11.19
CA VAL A 19 0.35 -13.29 -10.01
C VAL A 19 0.90 -14.08 -8.82
N ARG A 20 1.64 -15.18 -9.06
CA ARG A 20 2.42 -15.88 -8.03
C ARG A 20 3.57 -15.02 -7.54
N ASP A 21 4.35 -14.44 -8.45
CA ASP A 21 5.46 -13.55 -8.07
C ASP A 21 4.98 -12.36 -7.24
N GLN A 22 3.80 -11.80 -7.57
CA GLN A 22 3.18 -10.76 -6.76
C GLN A 22 2.76 -11.28 -5.38
N ALA A 23 2.09 -12.44 -5.31
CA ALA A 23 1.66 -13.04 -4.04
C ALA A 23 2.85 -13.31 -3.10
N HIS A 24 3.96 -13.81 -3.64
CA HIS A 24 5.19 -14.05 -2.89
C HIS A 24 5.83 -12.75 -2.40
N ARG A 25 5.92 -11.72 -3.25
CA ARG A 25 6.48 -10.41 -2.88
C ARG A 25 5.66 -9.72 -1.78
N ASP A 26 4.34 -9.84 -1.83
CA ASP A 26 3.45 -9.16 -0.88
C ASP A 26 3.13 -10.00 0.37
N GLY A 27 3.61 -11.25 0.44
CA GLY A 27 3.31 -12.17 1.54
C GLY A 27 1.82 -12.55 1.62
N GLN A 28 1.12 -12.57 0.48
CA GLN A 28 -0.32 -12.82 0.40
C GLN A 28 -0.63 -14.17 -0.25
N SER A 29 -1.84 -14.67 -0.03
CA SER A 29 -2.32 -15.86 -0.75
C SER A 29 -2.51 -15.57 -2.24
N LEU A 30 -2.35 -16.59 -3.08
CA LEU A 30 -2.61 -16.49 -4.53
C LEU A 30 -4.02 -15.96 -4.85
N ASN A 31 -5.02 -16.40 -4.06
CA ASN A 31 -6.39 -15.96 -4.21
C ASN A 31 -6.54 -14.46 -3.90
N THR A 32 -5.90 -13.98 -2.84
CA THR A 32 -5.89 -12.54 -2.49
C THR A 32 -5.27 -11.72 -3.63
N ALA A 33 -4.10 -12.14 -4.13
CA ALA A 33 -3.43 -11.45 -5.23
C ALA A 33 -4.30 -11.40 -6.51
N LEU A 34 -4.99 -12.49 -6.84
CA LEU A 34 -5.93 -12.54 -7.97
C LEU A 34 -7.12 -11.60 -7.80
N VAL A 35 -7.76 -11.59 -6.61
CA VAL A 35 -8.89 -10.71 -6.33
C VAL A 35 -8.46 -9.24 -6.40
N GLU A 36 -7.30 -8.89 -5.86
CA GLU A 36 -6.76 -7.52 -5.95
C GLU A 36 -6.41 -7.11 -7.37
N ALA A 37 -5.83 -8.02 -8.17
CA ALA A 37 -5.59 -7.77 -9.59
C ALA A 37 -6.90 -7.53 -10.37
N LEU A 38 -7.95 -8.29 -10.09
CA LEU A 38 -9.27 -8.10 -10.71
C LEU A 38 -9.90 -6.77 -10.28
N LYS A 39 -9.83 -6.40 -9.01
CA LYS A 39 -10.30 -5.10 -8.51
C LYS A 39 -9.63 -3.95 -9.27
N ARG A 40 -8.30 -3.95 -9.34
CA ARG A 40 -7.51 -2.96 -10.09
C ARG A 40 -7.92 -2.92 -11.57
N GLY A 41 -8.01 -4.08 -12.23
CA GLY A 41 -8.35 -4.17 -13.65
C GLY A 41 -9.77 -3.71 -13.99
N LEU A 42 -10.71 -3.85 -13.06
CA LEU A 42 -12.09 -3.38 -13.22
C LEU A 42 -12.29 -1.91 -12.77
N GLY A 43 -11.21 -1.21 -12.39
CA GLY A 43 -11.32 0.15 -11.85
C GLY A 43 -12.05 0.20 -10.51
N VAL A 44 -12.21 -0.94 -9.82
CA VAL A 44 -12.62 -0.98 -8.43
C VAL A 44 -11.39 -0.61 -7.63
N THR A 45 -11.16 0.70 -7.49
CA THR A 45 -10.25 1.20 -6.46
C THR A 45 -10.70 0.57 -5.16
N ALA A 46 -9.83 -0.21 -4.53
CA ALA A 46 -10.05 -0.60 -3.15
C ALA A 46 -10.49 0.67 -2.41
N GLU A 47 -11.62 0.62 -1.70
CA GLU A 47 -11.85 1.60 -0.64
C GLU A 47 -10.52 1.77 0.07
N ALA A 48 -10.00 3.00 0.11
CA ALA A 48 -8.64 3.30 0.56
C ALA A 48 -8.31 2.37 1.72
N GLN A 49 -7.36 1.45 1.52
CA GLN A 49 -7.08 0.44 2.51
C GLN A 49 -6.76 1.18 3.80
N ARG A 50 -7.63 1.01 4.79
CA ARG A 50 -7.50 1.71 6.06
C ARG A 50 -6.39 1.00 6.82
N TYR A 51 -5.22 1.62 6.82
CA TYR A 51 -4.10 1.25 7.67
C TYR A 51 -4.31 1.95 9.01
N ASP A 52 -4.35 1.17 10.09
CA ASP A 52 -4.61 1.59 11.48
C ASP A 52 -3.42 1.24 12.41
N ASP A 53 -2.32 0.77 11.85
CA ASP A 53 -1.11 0.33 12.55
C ASP A 53 -0.30 1.46 13.19
N LEU A 54 -0.57 2.71 12.81
CA LEU A 54 0.04 3.91 13.37
C LEU A 54 -0.97 4.81 14.10
N ASP A 55 -2.24 4.39 14.23
CA ASP A 55 -3.29 5.19 14.88
C ASP A 55 -2.96 5.44 16.37
N ASP A 56 -2.21 4.55 16.99
CA ASP A 56 -1.74 4.67 18.38
C ASP A 56 -0.60 5.69 18.56
N LEU A 57 0.09 6.07 17.48
CA LEU A 57 1.11 7.13 17.52
C LEU A 57 0.49 8.53 17.41
N ALA A 58 -0.71 8.66 16.85
CA ALA A 58 -1.36 9.95 16.69
C ALA A 58 -1.70 10.58 18.05
N GLY A 59 -1.16 11.79 18.32
CA GLY A 59 -1.41 12.52 19.55
C GLY A 59 -0.58 12.06 20.76
N THR A 60 0.36 11.13 20.59
CA THR A 60 1.30 10.72 21.65
C THR A 60 2.61 11.50 21.65
N TRP A 61 2.71 12.54 20.80
CA TRP A 61 3.88 13.41 20.73
C TRP A 61 4.17 14.07 22.08
N VAL A 62 5.45 14.06 22.46
CA VAL A 62 5.98 14.79 23.61
C VAL A 62 6.96 15.82 23.06
N ASP A 63 6.80 17.07 23.48
CA ASP A 63 7.69 18.16 23.04
C ASP A 63 9.16 17.83 23.35
N ASP A 64 10.00 17.86 22.31
CA ASP A 64 11.43 17.54 22.37
C ASP A 64 12.26 18.67 21.72
N PRO A 65 12.90 19.54 22.53
CA PRO A 65 13.74 20.62 22.03
C PRO A 65 14.96 20.17 21.20
N GLU A 66 15.47 18.96 21.41
CA GLU A 66 16.58 18.43 20.61
C GLU A 66 16.10 17.98 19.23
N PHE A 67 14.89 17.43 19.12
CA PHE A 67 14.24 17.17 17.85
C PHE A 67 14.02 18.47 17.05
N ASP A 68 13.48 19.51 17.69
CA ASP A 68 13.28 20.83 17.06
C ASP A 68 14.60 21.45 16.57
N LYS A 69 15.68 21.22 17.31
CA LYS A 69 17.02 21.65 16.91
C LYS A 69 17.55 20.84 15.72
N ALA A 70 17.30 19.53 15.68
CA ALA A 70 17.76 18.67 14.60
C ALA A 70 17.01 18.93 13.27
N ILE A 71 15.71 19.24 13.32
CA ILE A 71 14.90 19.47 12.12
C ILE A 71 14.99 20.88 11.55
N ARG A 72 15.55 21.84 12.29
CA ARG A 72 15.62 23.25 11.88
C ARG A 72 16.19 23.49 10.47
N ASP A 73 17.13 22.66 10.03
CA ASP A 73 17.72 22.78 8.69
C ASP A 73 16.76 22.32 7.57
N LEU A 74 15.82 21.42 7.88
CA LEU A 74 14.80 20.91 6.95
C LEU A 74 13.65 21.92 6.72
N ASP A 75 13.41 22.83 7.67
CA ASP A 75 12.44 23.92 7.51
C ASP A 75 12.92 25.03 6.57
N ARG A 76 14.21 25.01 6.20
CA ARG A 76 14.78 26.00 5.30
C ARG A 76 14.52 25.62 3.84
N VAL A 77 13.56 26.29 3.23
CA VAL A 77 13.29 26.13 1.78
C VAL A 77 14.51 26.55 0.95
N ASP A 78 15.10 25.62 0.20
CA ASP A 78 16.08 25.94 -0.84
C ASP A 78 15.36 26.32 -2.14
N VAL A 79 15.27 27.62 -2.39
CA VAL A 79 14.62 28.19 -3.58
C VAL A 79 15.18 27.67 -4.91
N ARG A 80 16.40 27.12 -4.93
CA ARG A 80 17.03 26.58 -6.15
C ARG A 80 16.47 25.21 -6.54
N LEU A 81 15.86 24.47 -5.60
CA LEU A 81 15.20 23.18 -5.87
C LEU A 81 13.82 23.34 -6.53
N TRP A 82 13.29 24.56 -6.59
CA TRP A 82 11.95 24.89 -7.10
C TRP A 82 11.99 25.69 -8.42
N GLN A 83 13.17 25.84 -9.04
CA GLN A 83 13.37 26.45 -10.37
C GLN A 83 13.60 25.38 -11.43
#